data_AF-A0A4Z2IF32-F1
#
_entry.id   AF-A0A4Z2IF32-F1
#
_cell.length_a   1.000
_cell.length_b   1.000
_cell.length_c   1.000
_cell.angle_alpha   90.00
_cell.angle_beta   90.00
_cell.angle_gamma   90.00
#
_symmetry.space_group_name_H-M   'P 1'
#
loop_
_entity.id
_entity.type
_entity.pdbx_description
1 polymer ?
#
loop_
_entity_poly.entity_id
_entity_poly.type
_entity_poly.pdbx_seq_one_letter_code
_entity_poly.pdbx_strand_id
1 'polypeptide(L)'
;MASSGYSDLRDKLKSMTPHRDDVKNKYVAAESNGKGSGKRKFRESDDDEQHGHSDDSADSREQEAGRVKGSILQENIFTPEECALIEERIDDVVTKGEAGLYREHTVDRAPLRNKYFFGEGYTYGAQLEKRGPGQERLYPKGEVDDIPSWVDELVIKRLVSSGVVPEGFVNSAVINDYQPGGCIVSHVDPLHIFARPIVSVSFFSDSALCFGCRFQFKPIRVSEPVFVLPVRRGSVTVLSGYAADDITHCIRPQDIKARRAVIILRKTRPDAPRLDSEISTPVVERPAPLKAKRSHRRRADPDAARRPRVLEMDKEENRRPSNSSSHHRRDSISSENYWRRDQESEKHRESSGREVKMRRH
;
A
#
# COMPACT_ATOMS: atom_id res chain seq x y z
N MET A 1 15.16 29.58 -35.49
CA MET A 1 15.91 28.32 -35.75
C MET A 1 16.53 27.92 -34.41
N ALA A 2 16.18 26.86 -33.70
CA ALA A 2 15.61 25.57 -34.09
C ALA A 2 14.64 25.05 -33.00
N SER A 3 13.58 24.38 -33.44
CA SER A 3 12.67 23.58 -32.62
C SER A 3 13.26 22.18 -32.44
N SER A 4 13.38 21.69 -31.21
CA SER A 4 13.68 20.29 -30.92
C SER A 4 12.42 19.60 -30.39
N GLY A 5 11.86 18.74 -31.24
CA GLY A 5 10.62 18.00 -30.98
C GLY A 5 10.79 16.92 -29.92
N TYR A 6 9.81 16.85 -29.03
CA TYR A 6 9.57 15.68 -28.18
C TYR A 6 9.07 14.52 -29.05
N SER A 7 9.70 13.34 -28.92
CA SER A 7 9.23 12.12 -29.57
C SER A 7 8.37 11.32 -28.59
N ASP A 8 7.13 11.03 -29.00
CA ASP A 8 6.17 10.18 -28.28
C ASP A 8 6.69 8.73 -28.22
N LEU A 9 6.64 8.14 -27.02
CA LEU A 9 7.02 6.74 -26.76
C LEU A 9 6.22 5.73 -27.59
N ARG A 10 5.05 6.12 -28.14
CA ARG A 10 4.28 5.28 -29.08
C ARG A 10 4.98 5.05 -30.41
N ASP A 11 5.73 6.02 -30.92
CA ASP A 11 6.38 5.89 -32.24
C ASP A 11 7.61 4.97 -32.20
N LYS A 12 8.24 4.90 -31.03
CA LYS A 12 9.39 4.00 -30.77
C LYS A 12 8.98 2.53 -30.69
N LEU A 13 7.70 2.23 -30.43
CA LEU A 13 7.19 0.86 -30.33
C LEU A 13 6.79 0.28 -31.69
N LYS A 14 6.46 1.14 -32.67
CA LYS A 14 6.09 0.72 -34.04
C LYS A 14 7.29 0.34 -34.91
N SER A 15 8.48 0.86 -34.61
CA SER A 15 9.70 0.58 -35.39
C SER A 15 10.37 -0.76 -35.07
N MET A 16 9.85 -1.53 -34.10
CA MET A 16 10.44 -2.77 -33.62
C MET A 16 9.72 -4.06 -34.08
N THR A 17 8.69 -3.97 -34.92
CA THR A 17 7.99 -5.15 -35.45
C THR A 17 8.38 -5.40 -36.92
N PRO A 18 8.94 -6.58 -37.28
CA PRO A 18 9.13 -6.93 -38.68
C PRO A 18 7.79 -7.12 -39.38
N HIS A 19 7.67 -6.53 -40.57
CA HIS A 19 6.62 -6.71 -41.57
C HIS A 19 6.08 -8.14 -41.64
N ARG A 20 4.75 -8.27 -41.70
CA ARG A 20 4.10 -9.29 -42.53
C ARG A 20 2.84 -8.69 -43.13
N ASP A 21 3.02 -8.11 -44.31
CA ASP A 21 1.93 -7.67 -45.17
C ASP A 21 1.21 -8.88 -45.79
N ASP A 22 -0.08 -8.63 -46.07
CA ASP A 22 -0.89 -9.18 -47.15
C ASP A 22 -1.21 -10.69 -47.17
N VAL A 23 -2.46 -11.02 -46.79
CA VAL A 23 -3.32 -11.83 -47.69
C VAL A 23 -4.74 -11.24 -47.71
N LYS A 24 -5.10 -10.74 -48.89
CA LYS A 24 -6.38 -10.18 -49.31
C LYS A 24 -7.55 -11.15 -49.20
N ASN A 25 -8.70 -10.54 -48.92
CA ASN A 25 -10.06 -10.95 -49.32
C ASN A 25 -10.12 -11.66 -50.67
N LYS A 26 -10.80 -12.81 -50.72
CA LYS A 26 -11.56 -13.28 -51.88
C LYS A 26 -12.79 -14.06 -51.40
N TYR A 27 -13.93 -13.37 -51.38
CA TYR A 27 -15.24 -13.99 -51.53
C TYR A 27 -15.45 -14.26 -53.03
N VAL A 28 -15.67 -15.53 -53.41
CA VAL A 28 -16.31 -15.91 -54.68
C VAL A 28 -17.23 -17.09 -54.40
N ALA A 29 -18.41 -17.00 -55.00
CA ALA A 29 -19.56 -17.89 -54.86
C ALA A 29 -19.38 -19.28 -55.52
N ALA A 30 -20.14 -20.24 -54.97
CA ALA A 30 -20.89 -21.32 -55.61
C ALA A 30 -20.26 -22.16 -56.74
N GLU A 31 -20.08 -23.48 -56.53
CA GLU A 31 -21.02 -24.54 -56.96
C GLU A 31 -20.45 -25.97 -56.82
N SER A 32 -21.29 -26.84 -56.25
CA SER A 32 -21.52 -28.26 -56.57
C SER A 32 -20.56 -29.41 -56.12
N ASN A 33 -21.24 -30.36 -55.45
CA ASN A 33 -21.11 -31.84 -55.46
C ASN A 33 -19.94 -32.57 -54.76
N GLY A 34 -20.30 -33.31 -53.70
CA GLY A 34 -19.53 -34.45 -53.21
C GLY A 34 -20.11 -35.08 -51.95
N LYS A 35 -20.82 -36.20 -52.10
CA LYS A 35 -21.54 -37.00 -51.09
C LYS A 35 -20.67 -37.46 -49.91
N GLY A 36 -21.25 -37.52 -48.70
CA GLY A 36 -20.65 -38.21 -47.55
C GLY A 36 -21.56 -38.22 -46.32
N SER A 37 -22.37 -39.26 -46.19
CA SER A 37 -23.36 -39.53 -45.14
C SER A 37 -22.78 -39.73 -43.73
N GLY A 38 -23.40 -39.10 -42.72
CA GLY A 38 -23.12 -39.38 -41.30
C GLY A 38 -24.17 -38.82 -40.35
N LYS A 39 -25.37 -39.41 -40.32
CA LYS A 39 -26.39 -39.16 -39.28
C LYS A 39 -25.85 -39.56 -37.90
N ARG A 40 -25.87 -38.65 -36.92
CA ARG A 40 -25.97 -39.00 -35.49
C ARG A 40 -26.70 -37.92 -34.69
N LYS A 41 -27.97 -38.24 -34.44
CA LYS A 41 -28.93 -37.87 -33.39
C LYS A 41 -28.67 -36.62 -32.52
N PHE A 42 -29.64 -35.70 -32.65
CA PHE A 42 -30.13 -34.78 -31.63
C PHE A 42 -30.31 -35.49 -30.27
N ARG A 43 -29.82 -34.86 -29.20
CA ARG A 43 -30.27 -35.11 -27.83
C ARG A 43 -30.41 -33.75 -27.17
N GLU A 44 -31.65 -33.26 -27.15
CA GLU A 44 -32.10 -32.26 -26.19
C GLU A 44 -31.88 -32.83 -24.79
N SER A 45 -31.18 -32.08 -23.96
CA SER A 45 -31.31 -32.16 -22.51
C SER A 45 -31.26 -30.72 -22.07
N ASP A 46 -32.46 -30.16 -21.92
CA ASP A 46 -32.73 -29.12 -20.95
C ASP A 46 -32.19 -29.63 -19.60
N ASP A 47 -31.26 -28.88 -19.04
CA ASP A 47 -31.05 -28.76 -17.60
C ASP A 47 -30.49 -27.35 -17.36
N ASP A 48 -31.44 -26.45 -17.11
CA ASP A 48 -31.27 -25.12 -16.53
C ASP A 48 -30.61 -25.22 -15.15
N GLU A 49 -29.28 -25.31 -15.05
CA GLU A 49 -28.59 -25.03 -13.78
C GLU A 49 -27.18 -24.46 -14.01
N GLN A 50 -27.08 -23.13 -14.13
CA GLN A 50 -25.87 -22.41 -13.69
C GLN A 50 -26.16 -20.92 -13.38
N HIS A 51 -27.16 -20.69 -12.53
CA HIS A 51 -27.20 -19.51 -11.67
C HIS A 51 -26.53 -19.88 -10.33
N GLY A 52 -25.51 -19.12 -9.89
CA GLY A 52 -25.07 -19.22 -8.49
C GLY A 52 -23.63 -18.87 -8.11
N HIS A 53 -22.71 -18.56 -9.03
CA HIS A 53 -21.29 -18.33 -8.63
C HIS A 53 -20.74 -16.91 -8.85
N SER A 54 -21.53 -15.99 -9.42
CA SER A 54 -21.08 -14.60 -9.61
C SER A 54 -21.47 -13.70 -8.43
N ASP A 55 -22.62 -13.95 -7.80
CA ASP A 55 -23.22 -13.05 -6.79
C ASP A 55 -22.44 -13.05 -5.48
N ASP A 56 -22.07 -14.23 -4.97
CA ASP A 56 -21.30 -14.36 -3.71
C ASP A 56 -19.98 -13.57 -3.71
N SER A 57 -19.34 -13.43 -4.87
CA SER A 57 -18.08 -12.70 -5.01
C SER A 57 -18.26 -11.18 -5.04
N ALA A 58 -19.37 -10.70 -5.61
CA ALA A 58 -19.71 -9.29 -5.67
C ALA A 58 -20.21 -8.81 -4.30
N ASP A 59 -21.08 -9.60 -3.66
CA ASP A 59 -21.59 -9.34 -2.31
C ASP A 59 -20.46 -9.32 -1.28
N SER A 60 -19.51 -10.25 -1.37
CA SER A 60 -18.33 -10.25 -0.49
C SER A 60 -17.47 -8.99 -0.68
N ARG A 61 -17.32 -8.50 -1.91
CA ARG A 61 -16.52 -7.30 -2.21
C ARG A 61 -17.23 -6.02 -1.76
N GLU A 62 -18.55 -5.97 -1.89
CA GLU A 62 -19.35 -4.84 -1.40
C GLU A 62 -19.35 -4.77 0.12
N GLN A 63 -19.48 -5.91 0.80
CA GLN A 63 -19.33 -5.98 2.26
C GLN A 63 -17.95 -5.51 2.71
N GLU A 64 -16.89 -5.93 2.02
CA GLU A 64 -15.54 -5.49 2.31
C GLU A 64 -15.39 -3.97 2.10
N ALA A 65 -15.89 -3.43 0.98
CA ALA A 65 -15.90 -1.99 0.73
C ALA A 65 -16.70 -1.22 1.81
N GLY A 66 -17.79 -1.80 2.32
CA GLY A 66 -18.55 -1.27 3.44
C GLY A 66 -17.72 -1.16 4.72
N ARG A 67 -16.92 -2.17 5.05
CA ARG A 67 -15.99 -2.15 6.20
C ARG A 67 -14.90 -1.10 6.03
N VAL A 68 -14.37 -0.95 4.81
CA VAL A 68 -13.41 0.12 4.50
C VAL A 68 -14.05 1.48 4.72
N LYS A 69 -15.19 1.75 4.09
CA LYS A 69 -15.90 3.03 4.21
C LYS A 69 -16.29 3.36 5.65
N GLY A 70 -16.75 2.37 6.41
CA GLY A 70 -17.16 2.54 7.81
C GLY A 70 -15.99 2.81 8.78
N SER A 71 -14.74 2.62 8.35
CA SER A 71 -13.55 2.83 9.17
C SER A 71 -12.69 4.03 8.71
N ILE A 72 -13.24 4.83 7.78
CA ILE A 72 -12.66 6.07 7.27
C ILE A 72 -13.54 7.26 7.68
N LEU A 73 -12.91 8.30 8.20
CA LEU A 73 -13.53 9.61 8.36
C LEU A 73 -12.89 10.61 7.37
N GLN A 74 -13.71 11.39 6.67
CA GLN A 74 -13.26 12.48 5.81
C GLN A 74 -13.89 13.80 6.24
N GLU A 75 -13.05 14.81 6.41
CA GLU A 75 -13.44 16.16 6.83
C GLU A 75 -12.85 17.20 5.86
N ASN A 76 -13.56 18.32 5.68
CA ASN A 76 -13.06 19.46 4.92
C ASN A 76 -12.75 20.62 5.87
N ILE A 77 -11.53 20.64 6.39
CA ILE A 77 -11.11 21.57 7.45
C ILE A 77 -10.37 22.79 6.91
N PHE A 78 -9.65 22.63 5.80
CA PHE A 78 -8.77 23.65 5.24
C PHE A 78 -9.44 24.40 4.11
N THR A 79 -9.44 25.73 4.18
CA THR A 79 -9.93 26.57 3.07
C THR A 79 -8.92 26.58 1.91
N PRO A 80 -9.34 27.02 0.71
CA PRO A 80 -8.42 27.14 -0.43
C PRO A 80 -7.22 28.05 -0.17
N GLU A 81 -7.39 29.10 0.63
CA GLU A 81 -6.36 30.07 1.02
C GLU A 81 -5.38 29.44 2.03
N GLU A 82 -5.88 28.71 3.02
CA GLU A 82 -5.05 27.96 3.96
C GLU A 82 -4.23 26.90 3.24
N CYS A 83 -4.84 26.20 2.27
CA CYS A 83 -4.13 25.25 1.42
C CYS A 83 -3.00 25.93 0.64
N ALA A 84 -3.24 27.11 0.09
CA ALA A 84 -2.21 27.83 -0.68
C ALA A 84 -1.02 28.23 0.20
N LEU A 85 -1.27 28.69 1.42
CA LEU A 85 -0.22 29.02 2.39
C LEU A 85 0.59 27.78 2.78
N ILE A 86 -0.07 26.64 3.00
CA ILE A 86 0.61 25.38 3.32
C ILE A 86 1.41 24.87 2.12
N GLU A 87 0.88 24.99 0.91
CA GLU A 87 1.55 24.60 -0.33
C GLU A 87 2.85 25.38 -0.56
N GLU A 88 2.88 26.68 -0.27
CA GLU A 88 4.11 27.48 -0.29
C GLU A 88 5.15 26.94 0.70
N ARG A 89 4.72 26.51 1.90
CA ARG A 89 5.63 25.88 2.87
C ARG A 89 6.12 24.49 2.45
N ILE A 90 5.30 23.74 1.72
CA ILE A 90 5.74 22.49 1.12
C ILE A 90 6.81 22.76 0.05
N ASP A 91 6.66 23.82 -0.74
CA ASP A 91 7.69 24.24 -1.72
C ASP A 91 9.00 24.67 -1.06
N ASP A 92 8.95 25.37 0.07
CA ASP A 92 10.13 25.65 0.90
C ASP A 92 10.82 24.35 1.35
N VAL A 93 10.05 23.33 1.76
CA VAL A 93 10.59 22.02 2.15
C VAL A 93 11.26 21.34 0.97
N VAL A 94 10.64 21.32 -0.21
CA VAL A 94 11.22 20.71 -1.41
C VAL A 94 12.54 21.40 -1.78
N THR A 95 12.54 22.74 -1.80
CA THR A 95 13.73 23.56 -2.11
C THR A 95 14.87 23.29 -1.14
N LYS A 96 14.59 23.27 0.18
CA LYS A 96 15.60 22.95 1.20
C LYS A 96 16.12 21.51 1.06
N GLY A 97 15.22 20.58 0.72
CA GLY A 97 15.58 19.20 0.44
C GLY A 97 16.57 19.11 -0.72
N GLU A 98 16.26 19.74 -1.86
CA GLU A 98 17.12 19.79 -3.05
C GLU A 98 18.48 20.46 -2.77
N ALA A 99 18.49 21.50 -1.94
CA ALA A 99 19.72 22.15 -1.49
C ALA A 99 20.55 21.34 -0.47
N GLY A 100 20.04 20.18 -0.02
CA GLY A 100 20.75 19.32 0.95
C GLY A 100 20.81 19.90 2.36
N LEU A 101 19.83 20.72 2.74
CA LEU A 101 19.79 21.41 4.04
C LEU A 101 19.14 20.60 5.17
N TYR A 102 18.69 19.39 4.87
CA TYR A 102 18.12 18.45 5.84
C TYR A 102 19.09 17.32 6.17
N ARG A 103 18.85 16.64 7.29
CA ARG A 103 19.55 15.42 7.68
C ARG A 103 19.36 14.33 6.63
N GLU A 104 20.30 13.38 6.59
CA GLU A 104 20.33 12.31 5.58
C GLU A 104 19.01 11.54 5.51
N HIS A 105 18.50 11.11 6.67
CA HIS A 105 17.29 10.29 6.75
C HIS A 105 15.97 11.08 6.68
N THR A 106 16.05 12.41 6.62
CA THR A 106 14.87 13.27 6.40
C THR A 106 14.37 13.14 4.97
N VAL A 107 15.24 12.98 3.97
CA VAL A 107 14.85 13.06 2.56
C VAL A 107 15.01 11.73 1.84
N ASP A 108 13.90 11.13 1.44
CA ASP A 108 13.85 9.93 0.61
C ASP A 108 13.43 10.29 -0.82
N ARG A 109 14.30 10.03 -1.80
CA ARG A 109 14.05 10.38 -3.21
C ARG A 109 13.75 9.14 -4.05
N ALA A 110 12.63 9.17 -4.75
CA ALA A 110 12.29 8.20 -5.78
C ALA A 110 11.89 8.93 -7.08
N PRO A 111 11.95 8.28 -8.26
CA PRO A 111 11.84 8.95 -9.56
C PRO A 111 10.63 9.88 -9.75
N LEU A 112 9.48 9.54 -9.17
CA LEU A 112 8.23 10.31 -9.29
C LEU A 112 7.60 10.63 -7.92
N ARG A 113 8.34 10.42 -6.83
CA ARG A 113 7.85 10.68 -5.48
C ARG A 113 9.02 10.94 -4.53
N ASN A 114 9.03 12.09 -3.89
CA ASN A 114 9.91 12.36 -2.76
C ASN A 114 9.13 12.22 -1.45
N LYS A 115 9.82 11.80 -0.39
CA LYS A 115 9.31 11.83 0.98
C LYS A 115 10.21 12.65 1.88
N TYR A 116 9.60 13.37 2.79
CA TYR A 116 10.26 14.18 3.80
C TYR A 116 9.77 13.73 5.18
N PHE A 117 10.65 13.14 5.99
CA PHE A 117 10.34 12.64 7.32
C PHE A 117 10.71 13.66 8.39
N PHE A 118 9.75 14.04 9.23
CA PHE A 118 9.98 14.95 10.34
C PHE A 118 9.49 14.36 11.67
N GLY A 119 10.21 14.66 12.74
CA GLY A 119 10.02 14.12 14.10
C GLY A 119 10.50 12.68 14.22
N GLU A 120 9.89 11.76 13.48
CA GLU A 120 10.25 10.35 13.46
C GLU A 120 10.27 9.80 12.03
N GLY A 121 11.39 9.17 11.66
CA GLY A 121 11.54 8.40 10.43
C GLY A 121 11.76 6.92 10.73
N TYR A 122 11.56 6.08 9.72
CA TYR A 122 11.71 4.64 9.82
C TYR A 122 12.28 4.03 8.56
N THR A 123 12.95 2.90 8.72
CA THR A 123 13.44 2.11 7.60
C THR A 123 12.30 1.47 6.83
N TYR A 124 12.50 1.34 5.53
CA TYR A 124 11.59 0.63 4.65
C TYR A 124 12.37 -0.33 3.74
N GLY A 125 11.82 -1.52 3.51
CA GLY A 125 12.19 -2.56 2.54
C GLY A 125 13.66 -2.67 2.08
N ALA A 126 14.15 -1.70 1.33
CA ALA A 126 15.49 -1.70 0.75
C ALA A 126 16.63 -1.53 1.77
N GLN A 127 16.35 -0.91 2.92
CA GLN A 127 17.35 -0.56 3.94
C GLN A 127 17.55 -1.67 4.99
N LEU A 128 16.83 -2.79 4.87
CA LEU A 128 16.85 -3.88 5.84
C LEU A 128 17.60 -5.08 5.26
N GLU A 129 18.50 -5.67 6.07
CA GLU A 129 19.20 -6.93 5.72
C GLU A 129 18.21 -8.08 5.48
N LYS A 130 17.14 -8.12 6.29
CA LYS A 130 16.00 -9.02 6.10
C LYS A 130 14.80 -8.23 5.63
N ARG A 131 14.38 -8.49 4.40
CA ARG A 131 13.18 -7.91 3.80
C ARG A 131 11.95 -8.63 4.32
N GLY A 132 10.89 -7.88 4.58
CA GLY A 132 9.59 -8.43 4.94
C GLY A 132 8.76 -7.45 5.79
N PRO A 133 7.42 -7.56 5.76
CA PRO A 133 6.56 -6.80 6.67
C PRO A 133 6.96 -7.04 8.13
N GLY A 134 6.91 -6.00 8.97
CA GLY A 134 7.23 -6.12 10.39
C GLY A 134 8.71 -5.94 10.72
N GLN A 135 9.57 -5.74 9.72
CA GLN A 135 11.00 -5.51 9.91
C GLN A 135 11.37 -4.03 9.90
N GLU A 136 10.42 -3.14 9.63
CA GLU A 136 10.60 -1.69 9.76
C GLU A 136 11.05 -1.34 11.18
N ARG A 137 11.98 -0.39 11.28
CA ARG A 137 12.52 0.12 12.54
C ARG A 137 12.56 1.64 12.47
N LEU A 138 12.25 2.30 13.59
CA LEU A 138 12.49 3.74 13.71
C LEU A 138 14.00 4.00 13.62
N TYR A 139 14.40 5.11 13.00
CA TYR A 139 15.78 5.58 13.11
C TYR A 139 16.11 5.99 14.55
N PRO A 140 17.38 6.04 14.95
CA PRO A 140 17.78 6.67 16.19
C PRO A 140 17.19 8.09 16.34
N LYS A 141 16.96 8.52 17.58
CA LYS A 141 16.44 9.87 17.86
C LYS A 141 17.43 10.91 17.33
N GLY A 142 16.94 11.90 16.59
CA GLY A 142 17.76 12.97 16.01
C GLY A 142 18.29 12.69 14.60
N GLU A 143 18.03 11.52 14.01
CA GLU A 143 18.46 11.20 12.64
C GLU A 143 17.61 11.86 11.54
N VAL A 144 16.38 12.23 11.88
CA VAL A 144 15.50 13.04 11.02
C VAL A 144 15.28 14.41 11.64
N ASP A 145 15.00 15.41 10.83
CA ASP A 145 14.72 16.77 11.28
C ASP A 145 13.46 16.84 12.14
N ASP A 146 13.38 17.83 13.02
CA ASP A 146 12.19 18.06 13.85
C ASP A 146 11.00 18.50 12.99
N ILE A 147 9.78 18.33 13.51
CA ILE A 147 8.56 18.81 12.85
C ILE A 147 8.67 20.33 12.67
N PRO A 148 8.61 20.86 11.43
CA PRO A 148 8.69 22.30 11.19
C PRO A 148 7.56 23.04 11.93
N SER A 149 7.85 24.21 12.51
CA SER A 149 6.88 24.98 13.28
C SER A 149 5.60 25.28 12.50
N TRP A 150 5.72 25.53 11.19
CA TRP A 150 4.55 25.76 10.33
C TRP A 150 3.63 24.54 10.22
N VAL A 151 4.15 23.31 10.32
CA VAL A 151 3.30 22.10 10.33
C VAL A 151 2.48 22.06 11.61
N ASP A 152 3.09 22.40 12.75
CA ASP A 152 2.38 22.51 14.02
C ASP A 152 1.29 23.60 13.96
N GLU A 153 1.68 24.81 13.56
CA GLU A 153 0.82 25.99 13.57
C GLU A 153 -0.32 25.92 12.56
N LEU A 154 -0.02 25.56 11.31
CA LEU A 154 -0.98 25.62 10.21
C LEU A 154 -1.77 24.33 10.06
N VAL A 155 -1.24 23.17 10.48
CA VAL A 155 -1.87 21.87 10.22
C VAL A 155 -2.29 21.18 11.51
N ILE A 156 -1.36 20.88 12.42
CA ILE A 156 -1.66 20.07 13.63
C ILE A 156 -2.64 20.80 14.53
N LYS A 157 -2.40 22.07 14.85
CA LYS A 157 -3.32 22.87 15.69
C LYS A 157 -4.72 22.96 15.10
N ARG A 158 -4.86 23.03 13.77
CA ARG A 158 -6.17 23.01 13.09
C ARG A 158 -6.89 21.68 13.25
N LEU A 159 -6.17 20.57 13.14
CA LEU A 159 -6.75 19.24 13.36
C LEU A 159 -7.15 19.02 14.82
N VAL A 160 -6.36 19.54 15.77
CA VAL A 160 -6.68 19.50 17.19
C VAL A 160 -7.92 20.34 17.50
N SER A 161 -8.00 21.57 17.01
CA SER A 161 -9.15 22.45 17.27
C SER A 161 -10.43 21.95 16.62
N SER A 162 -10.35 21.24 15.49
CA SER A 162 -11.47 20.53 14.86
C SER A 162 -11.80 19.17 15.50
N GLY A 163 -11.07 18.75 16.54
CA GLY A 163 -11.34 17.50 17.26
C GLY A 163 -10.95 16.22 16.52
N VAL A 164 -10.14 16.31 15.46
CA VAL A 164 -9.71 15.15 14.66
C VAL A 164 -8.71 14.28 15.43
N VAL A 165 -7.79 14.92 16.17
CA VAL A 165 -6.81 14.25 17.04
C VAL A 165 -6.63 15.04 18.33
N PRO A 166 -6.27 14.40 19.45
CA PRO A 166 -5.99 15.12 20.69
C PRO A 166 -4.65 15.86 20.60
N GLU A 167 -4.52 16.92 21.42
CA GLU A 167 -3.25 17.63 21.59
C GLU A 167 -2.13 16.67 22.04
N GLY A 168 -0.92 16.84 21.50
CA GLY A 168 0.22 15.96 21.79
C GLY A 168 0.11 14.54 21.18
N PHE A 169 -0.85 14.28 20.31
CA PHE A 169 -0.92 13.00 19.59
C PHE A 169 0.21 12.87 18.56
N VAL A 170 0.38 13.87 17.70
CA VAL A 170 1.29 13.80 16.55
C VAL A 170 2.74 13.96 17.00
N ASN A 171 3.59 13.00 16.63
CA ASN A 171 5.05 13.11 16.77
C ASN A 171 5.82 12.69 15.51
N SER A 172 5.12 12.29 14.45
CA SER A 172 5.68 11.98 13.14
C SER A 172 4.86 12.71 12.08
N ALA A 173 5.54 13.52 11.27
CA ALA A 173 4.95 14.19 10.11
C ALA A 173 5.74 13.80 8.86
N VAL A 174 5.07 13.23 7.86
CA VAL A 174 5.70 12.84 6.60
C VAL A 174 5.02 13.55 5.44
N ILE A 175 5.81 14.28 4.65
CA ILE A 175 5.33 14.93 3.43
C ILE A 175 5.72 14.05 2.25
N ASN A 176 4.74 13.54 1.52
CA ASN A 176 4.97 12.86 0.25
C ASN A 176 4.62 13.83 -0.89
N ASP A 177 5.59 14.18 -1.73
CA ASP A 177 5.39 15.02 -2.92
C ASP A 177 5.47 14.13 -4.18
N TYR A 178 4.39 14.11 -4.95
CA TYR A 178 4.21 13.27 -6.13
C TYR A 178 4.24 14.10 -7.40
N GLN A 179 5.03 13.63 -8.37
CA GLN A 179 4.99 14.12 -9.75
C GLN A 179 3.88 13.42 -10.54
N PRO A 180 3.43 13.96 -11.69
CA PRO A 180 2.46 13.28 -12.56
C PRO A 180 2.89 11.84 -12.90
N GLY A 181 1.97 10.88 -12.75
CA GLY A 181 2.25 9.45 -12.89
C GLY A 181 2.94 8.80 -11.67
N GLY A 182 3.24 9.59 -10.62
CA GLY A 182 3.71 9.09 -9.34
C GLY A 182 2.71 8.13 -8.68
N CYS A 183 3.21 7.23 -7.85
CA CYS A 183 2.38 6.23 -7.20
C CYS A 183 2.96 5.78 -5.85
N ILE A 184 2.15 5.05 -5.10
CA ILE A 184 2.60 4.24 -3.97
C ILE A 184 2.01 2.84 -4.10
N VAL A 185 2.88 1.83 -4.02
CA VAL A 185 2.49 0.42 -4.07
C VAL A 185 1.63 0.09 -2.84
N SER A 186 0.78 -0.91 -2.98
CA SER A 186 -0.05 -1.45 -1.89
C SER A 186 0.77 -1.73 -0.63
N HIS A 187 0.33 -1.17 0.50
CA HIS A 187 0.93 -1.40 1.80
C HIS A 187 -0.09 -1.15 2.92
N VAL A 188 0.25 -1.57 4.13
CA VAL A 188 -0.41 -1.18 5.38
C VAL A 188 0.60 -0.34 6.17
N ASP A 189 0.16 0.76 6.79
CA ASP A 189 1.02 1.53 7.68
C ASP A 189 1.50 0.63 8.83
N PRO A 190 2.82 0.54 9.11
CA PRO A 190 3.37 -0.48 10.00
C PRO A 190 2.72 -0.47 11.40
N LEU A 191 1.97 -1.54 11.74
CA LEU A 191 1.24 -1.65 13.01
C LEU A 191 2.15 -1.60 14.23
N HIS A 192 3.35 -2.15 14.12
CA HIS A 192 4.35 -2.16 15.18
C HIS A 192 5.08 -0.83 15.34
N ILE A 193 4.93 0.12 14.41
CA ILE A 193 5.55 1.45 14.49
C ILE A 193 4.54 2.52 14.87
N PHE A 194 3.36 2.54 14.26
CA PHE A 194 2.41 3.64 14.39
C PHE A 194 1.15 3.23 15.15
N ALA A 195 0.77 4.05 16.13
CA ALA A 195 -0.56 4.02 16.70
C ALA A 195 -1.60 4.54 15.69
N ARG A 196 -2.87 4.20 15.92
CA ARG A 196 -4.01 4.69 15.14
C ARG A 196 -4.69 5.85 15.90
N PRO A 197 -5.41 6.75 15.21
CA PRO A 197 -5.62 6.75 13.76
C PRO A 197 -4.41 7.27 12.96
N ILE A 198 -4.41 6.99 11.65
CA ILE A 198 -3.49 7.61 10.69
C ILE A 198 -4.22 8.79 10.04
N VAL A 199 -3.67 10.00 10.14
CA VAL A 199 -4.29 11.20 9.56
C VAL A 199 -3.49 11.65 8.36
N SER A 200 -4.18 12.02 7.28
CA SER A 200 -3.55 12.57 6.08
C SER A 200 -4.32 13.78 5.56
N VAL A 201 -3.59 14.79 5.07
CA VAL A 201 -4.15 16.00 4.48
C VAL A 201 -3.58 16.20 3.08
N SER A 202 -4.44 16.34 2.07
CA SER A 202 -4.03 16.40 0.66
C SER A 202 -3.91 17.84 0.16
N PHE A 203 -2.90 18.11 -0.68
CA PHE A 203 -2.58 19.43 -1.23
C PHE A 203 -2.27 19.38 -2.74
N PHE A 204 -2.25 20.55 -3.37
CA PHE A 204 -2.06 20.85 -4.80
C PHE A 204 -3.17 20.36 -5.73
N SER A 205 -3.51 19.07 -5.72
CA SER A 205 -4.50 18.53 -6.64
C SER A 205 -5.30 17.36 -6.07
N ASP A 206 -6.48 17.16 -6.63
CA ASP A 206 -7.36 16.05 -6.32
C ASP A 206 -6.78 14.72 -6.83
N SER A 207 -7.01 13.64 -6.08
CA SER A 207 -6.62 12.29 -6.46
C SER A 207 -7.54 11.25 -5.83
N ALA A 208 -7.11 9.99 -5.81
CA ALA A 208 -7.82 8.88 -5.20
C ALA A 208 -6.87 7.98 -4.40
N LEU A 209 -7.30 7.63 -3.18
CA LEU A 209 -6.69 6.59 -2.36
C LEU A 209 -7.46 5.29 -2.60
N CYS A 210 -6.76 4.26 -3.05
CA CYS A 210 -7.35 2.98 -3.43
C CYS A 210 -7.03 1.91 -2.39
N PHE A 211 -8.02 1.09 -2.03
CA PHE A 211 -7.89 0.01 -1.05
C PHE A 211 -8.02 -1.36 -1.72
N GLY A 212 -7.25 -2.34 -1.27
CA GLY A 212 -7.29 -3.73 -1.75
C GLY A 212 -6.70 -3.94 -3.15
N CYS A 213 -5.86 -3.02 -3.64
CA CYS A 213 -5.18 -3.19 -4.91
C CYS A 213 -4.01 -4.17 -4.82
N ARG A 214 -3.84 -5.01 -5.84
CA ARG A 214 -2.65 -5.83 -6.06
C ARG A 214 -1.84 -5.23 -7.21
N PHE A 215 -0.53 -5.10 -7.01
CA PHE A 215 0.39 -4.61 -8.03
C PHE A 215 1.07 -5.81 -8.69
N GLN A 216 1.07 -5.84 -10.01
CA GLN A 216 1.90 -6.74 -10.79
C GLN A 216 3.01 -5.92 -11.43
N PHE A 217 4.23 -6.40 -11.35
CA PHE A 217 5.38 -5.74 -11.95
C PHE A 217 5.75 -6.41 -13.27
N LYS A 218 6.22 -5.61 -14.25
CA LYS A 218 6.65 -6.04 -15.60
C LYS A 218 5.53 -6.59 -16.52
N PRO A 219 4.67 -5.72 -17.10
CA PRO A 219 4.56 -4.27 -16.90
C PRO A 219 3.82 -3.93 -15.60
N ILE A 220 3.94 -2.70 -15.11
CA ILE A 220 3.17 -2.26 -13.93
C ILE A 220 1.68 -2.34 -14.28
N ARG A 221 0.97 -3.23 -13.60
CA ARG A 221 -0.49 -3.33 -13.64
C ARG A 221 -1.01 -3.25 -12.22
N VAL A 222 -2.17 -2.64 -12.05
CA VAL A 222 -2.86 -2.56 -10.77
C VAL A 222 -4.21 -3.22 -10.92
N SER A 223 -4.56 -4.11 -10.00
CA SER A 223 -5.89 -4.72 -9.97
C SER A 223 -6.95 -3.65 -9.70
N GLU A 224 -8.20 -4.02 -9.97
CA GLU A 224 -9.31 -3.19 -9.56
C GLU A 224 -9.35 -3.10 -8.01
N PRO A 225 -9.50 -1.89 -7.45
CA PRO A 225 -9.58 -1.68 -5.99
C PRO A 225 -10.89 -2.21 -5.42
N VAL A 226 -10.85 -2.70 -4.17
CA VAL A 226 -12.05 -2.99 -3.38
C VAL A 226 -12.85 -1.70 -3.14
N PHE A 227 -12.15 -0.62 -2.81
CA PHE A 227 -12.76 0.68 -2.57
C PHE A 227 -11.86 1.82 -3.08
N VAL A 228 -12.48 2.85 -3.64
CA VAL A 228 -11.80 4.07 -4.12
C VAL A 228 -12.31 5.25 -3.32
N LEU A 229 -11.42 5.89 -2.58
CA LEU A 229 -11.70 7.10 -1.82
C LEU A 229 -11.18 8.33 -2.58
N PRO A 230 -12.05 9.22 -3.08
CA PRO A 230 -11.61 10.52 -3.59
C PRO A 230 -10.94 11.33 -2.47
N VAL A 231 -9.72 11.81 -2.71
CA VAL A 231 -8.97 12.66 -1.77
C VAL A 231 -8.69 13.99 -2.45
N ARG A 232 -9.53 14.98 -2.13
CA ARG A 232 -9.47 16.33 -2.74
C ARG A 232 -8.44 17.22 -2.07
N ARG A 233 -8.01 18.28 -2.74
CA ARG A 233 -7.20 19.34 -2.13
C ARG A 233 -7.90 19.90 -0.87
N GLY A 234 -7.18 19.98 0.23
CA GLY A 234 -7.67 20.42 1.55
C GLY A 234 -8.45 19.36 2.34
N SER A 235 -8.74 18.19 1.75
CA SER A 235 -9.45 17.13 2.47
C SER A 235 -8.54 16.46 3.49
N VAL A 236 -9.11 16.21 4.67
CA VAL A 236 -8.51 15.45 5.76
C VAL A 236 -9.10 14.05 5.72
N THR A 237 -8.25 13.04 5.67
CA THR A 237 -8.64 11.62 5.69
C THR A 237 -8.03 10.95 6.91
N VAL A 238 -8.88 10.35 7.73
CA VAL A 238 -8.52 9.63 8.96
C VAL A 238 -8.80 8.15 8.76
N LEU A 239 -7.75 7.33 8.86
CA LEU A 239 -7.84 5.87 8.75
C LEU A 239 -7.76 5.24 10.13
N SER A 240 -8.69 4.33 10.42
CA SER A 240 -8.75 3.54 11.65
C SER A 240 -9.28 2.15 11.35
N GLY A 241 -9.28 1.24 12.33
CA GLY A 241 -9.86 -0.10 12.22
C GLY A 241 -9.49 -0.82 10.91
N TYR A 242 -10.50 -1.37 10.24
CA TYR A 242 -10.31 -2.20 9.04
C TYR A 242 -9.45 -1.50 7.95
N ALA A 243 -9.74 -0.24 7.64
CA ALA A 243 -9.03 0.52 6.61
C ALA A 243 -7.55 0.79 6.95
N ALA A 244 -7.19 0.81 8.23
CA ALA A 244 -5.82 1.03 8.69
C ALA A 244 -5.05 -0.27 8.98
N ASP A 245 -5.75 -1.37 9.27
CA ASP A 245 -5.14 -2.55 9.88
C ASP A 245 -5.20 -3.81 9.00
N ASP A 246 -6.29 -4.02 8.28
CA ASP A 246 -6.60 -5.31 7.66
C ASP A 246 -6.57 -5.29 6.12
N ILE A 247 -6.60 -4.10 5.51
CA ILE A 247 -6.55 -3.95 4.06
C ILE A 247 -5.42 -3.03 3.64
N THR A 248 -4.76 -3.38 2.54
CA THR A 248 -3.73 -2.52 1.96
C THR A 248 -4.33 -1.32 1.25
N HIS A 249 -3.61 -0.21 1.24
CA HIS A 249 -3.96 0.97 0.46
C HIS A 249 -2.80 1.40 -0.46
N CYS A 250 -3.16 2.10 -1.52
CA CYS A 250 -2.23 2.52 -2.56
C CYS A 250 -2.73 3.78 -3.29
N ILE A 251 -1.86 4.38 -4.09
CA ILE A 251 -2.23 5.40 -5.09
C ILE A 251 -1.74 4.89 -6.43
N ARG A 252 -2.64 4.83 -7.42
CA ARG A 252 -2.31 4.31 -8.75
C ARG A 252 -1.73 5.44 -9.62
N PRO A 253 -0.80 5.14 -10.56
CA PRO A 253 -0.23 6.14 -11.45
C PRO A 253 -1.27 6.99 -12.18
N GLN A 254 -2.37 6.39 -12.64
CA GLN A 254 -3.44 7.09 -13.37
C GLN A 254 -4.24 8.10 -12.52
N ASP A 255 -4.16 8.00 -11.19
CA ASP A 255 -4.89 8.87 -10.27
C ASP A 255 -4.07 10.13 -9.91
N ILE A 256 -2.79 10.19 -10.28
CA ILE A 256 -1.92 11.37 -10.10
C ILE A 256 -1.68 12.02 -11.47
N LYS A 257 -2.61 12.89 -11.86
CA LYS A 257 -2.60 13.56 -13.17
C LYS A 257 -1.80 14.86 -13.18
N ALA A 258 -1.66 15.49 -12.01
CA ALA A 258 -0.89 16.70 -11.77
C ALA A 258 -0.07 16.50 -10.49
N ARG A 259 0.80 17.46 -10.16
CA ARG A 259 1.53 17.45 -8.89
C ARG A 259 0.55 17.34 -7.72
N ARG A 260 0.85 16.46 -6.78
CA ARG A 260 0.07 16.27 -5.56
C ARG A 260 1.01 16.11 -4.38
N ALA A 261 0.69 16.75 -3.27
CA ALA A 261 1.36 16.45 -2.00
C ALA A 261 0.35 15.93 -0.98
N VAL A 262 0.86 15.21 0.01
CA VAL A 262 0.08 14.81 1.19
C VAL A 262 0.98 14.89 2.42
N ILE A 263 0.45 15.50 3.49
CA ILE A 263 1.07 15.47 4.81
C ILE A 263 0.40 14.36 5.61
N ILE A 264 1.19 13.39 6.08
CA ILE A 264 0.74 12.25 6.89
C ILE A 264 1.20 12.48 8.33
N LEU A 265 0.25 12.54 9.25
CA LEU A 265 0.46 12.85 10.66
C LEU A 265 0.12 11.60 11.49
N ARG A 266 1.09 11.16 12.29
CA ARG A 266 1.02 9.89 13.03
C ARG A 266 1.61 10.04 14.42
N LYS A 267 1.29 9.06 15.26
CA LYS A 267 1.92 8.83 16.56
C LYS A 267 2.73 7.53 16.51
N THR A 268 4.02 7.58 16.78
CA THR A 268 4.80 6.34 16.97
C THR A 268 4.40 5.68 18.29
N ARG A 269 4.40 4.35 18.32
CA ARG A 269 4.16 3.62 19.56
C ARG A 269 5.35 3.77 20.52
N PRO A 270 5.13 3.78 21.84
CA PRO A 270 6.23 3.81 22.81
C PRO A 270 7.17 2.59 22.73
N ASP A 271 6.63 1.45 22.32
CA ASP A 271 7.32 0.17 22.15
C ASP A 271 7.80 -0.08 20.71
N ALA A 272 7.70 0.92 19.82
CA ALA A 272 8.11 0.78 18.44
C ALA A 272 9.62 0.47 18.35
N PRO A 273 10.02 -0.61 17.65
CA PRO A 273 11.41 -1.02 17.61
C PRO A 273 12.24 0.02 16.85
N ARG A 274 13.39 0.36 17.41
CA ARG A 274 14.32 1.38 16.89
C ARG A 274 15.64 0.71 16.52
N LEU A 275 16.32 1.25 15.51
CA LEU A 275 17.71 0.90 15.27
C LEU A 275 18.56 1.40 16.44
N ASP A 276 19.54 0.61 16.85
CA ASP A 276 20.47 1.00 17.90
C ASP A 276 21.36 2.14 17.39
N SER A 277 21.60 3.13 18.26
CA SER A 277 22.34 4.34 17.90
C SER A 277 23.79 4.07 17.50
N GLU A 278 24.42 2.98 17.92
CA GLU A 278 25.78 2.64 17.52
C GLU A 278 26.10 1.14 17.67
N ILE A 279 26.48 0.48 16.57
CA ILE A 279 27.74 -0.26 16.59
C ILE A 279 28.79 0.82 16.37
N SER A 280 29.42 1.25 17.46
CA SER A 280 30.67 2.00 17.39
C SER A 280 31.63 1.06 16.68
N THR A 281 31.90 1.32 15.40
CA THR A 281 32.94 0.60 14.68
C THR A 281 34.21 0.72 15.52
N PRO A 282 34.81 -0.37 16.03
CA PRO A 282 36.12 -0.24 16.61
C PRO A 282 37.00 0.33 15.51
N VAL A 283 37.74 1.39 15.84
CA VAL A 283 38.73 2.01 14.98
C VAL A 283 39.58 0.89 14.39
N VAL A 284 39.31 0.50 13.15
CA VAL A 284 40.20 -0.37 12.41
C VAL A 284 41.42 0.49 12.14
N GLU A 285 42.46 0.26 12.92
CA GLU A 285 43.79 0.80 12.68
C GLU A 285 44.09 0.67 11.19
N ARG A 286 44.43 1.81 10.56
CA ARG A 286 44.83 1.87 9.16
C ARG A 286 45.86 0.78 8.87
N PRO A 287 45.59 -0.15 7.92
CA PRO A 287 46.66 -0.96 7.37
C PRO A 287 47.63 -0.05 6.62
N ALA A 288 48.93 -0.22 6.90
CA ALA A 288 50.03 0.49 6.25
C ALA A 288 49.95 0.39 4.71
N PRO A 289 50.43 1.41 3.97
CA PRO A 289 50.29 1.46 2.52
C PRO A 289 51.08 0.33 1.85
N LEU A 290 50.36 -0.60 1.21
CA LEU A 290 50.96 -1.61 0.34
C LEU A 290 51.35 -0.98 -1.00
N LYS A 291 52.64 -1.15 -1.34
CA LYS A 291 53.28 -0.67 -2.57
C LYS A 291 52.55 -1.14 -3.83
N ALA A 292 52.50 -0.27 -4.83
CA ALA A 292 51.93 -0.52 -6.15
C ALA A 292 52.53 -1.77 -6.81
N LYS A 293 51.68 -2.74 -7.16
CA LYS A 293 52.01 -3.82 -8.10
C LYS A 293 51.22 -3.66 -9.40
N ARG A 294 51.99 -3.78 -10.47
CA ARG A 294 51.67 -3.54 -11.88
C ARG A 294 50.48 -4.35 -12.39
N SER A 295 49.83 -3.73 -13.36
CA SER A 295 48.75 -4.24 -14.20
C SER A 295 49.06 -5.59 -14.86
N HIS A 296 48.11 -6.53 -14.75
CA HIS A 296 47.92 -7.57 -15.76
C HIS A 296 46.43 -7.64 -16.12
N ARG A 297 46.12 -7.17 -17.33
CA ARG A 297 44.82 -7.33 -18.00
C ARG A 297 44.45 -8.82 -18.02
N ARG A 298 43.38 -9.21 -17.31
CA ARG A 298 42.58 -10.39 -17.68
C ARG A 298 41.28 -9.91 -18.29
N ARG A 299 41.01 -10.45 -19.49
CA ARG A 299 39.89 -10.12 -20.37
C ARG A 299 38.58 -10.47 -19.67
N ALA A 300 37.60 -9.56 -19.74
CA ALA A 300 36.23 -9.81 -19.34
C ALA A 300 35.56 -10.77 -20.34
N ASP A 301 34.83 -11.74 -19.81
CA ASP A 301 34.00 -12.69 -20.56
C ASP A 301 32.80 -11.94 -21.18
N PRO A 302 32.58 -11.97 -22.51
CA PRO A 302 31.54 -11.17 -23.15
C PRO A 302 30.10 -11.65 -22.88
N ASP A 303 29.90 -12.82 -22.26
CA ASP A 303 28.57 -13.45 -22.17
C ASP A 303 27.88 -13.37 -20.79
N ALA A 304 28.46 -12.64 -19.84
CA ALA A 304 27.84 -12.40 -18.53
C ALA A 304 26.59 -11.50 -18.58
N ALA A 305 26.32 -10.86 -19.72
CA ALA A 305 25.19 -9.94 -19.91
C ALA A 305 23.85 -10.63 -20.25
N ARG A 306 23.82 -11.96 -20.42
CA ARG A 306 22.62 -12.70 -20.85
C ARG A 306 22.01 -13.64 -19.80
N ARG A 307 22.37 -13.51 -18.51
CA ARG A 307 21.70 -14.27 -17.43
C ARG A 307 20.63 -13.41 -16.73
N PRO A 308 19.36 -13.86 -16.69
CA PRO A 308 18.29 -13.11 -16.05
C PRO A 308 18.49 -13.11 -14.53
N ARG A 309 18.60 -11.92 -13.93
CA ARG A 309 18.51 -11.75 -12.48
C ARG A 309 17.03 -11.73 -12.08
N VAL A 310 16.58 -12.86 -11.53
CA VAL A 310 15.27 -13.00 -10.89
C VAL A 310 15.24 -12.07 -9.67
N LEU A 311 14.26 -11.16 -9.61
CA LEU A 311 13.94 -10.44 -8.39
C LEU A 311 13.10 -11.38 -7.53
N GLU A 312 13.68 -11.92 -6.46
CA GLU A 312 12.98 -12.71 -5.45
C GLU A 312 12.10 -11.81 -4.56
N MET A 313 11.06 -11.23 -5.15
CA MET A 313 9.85 -10.81 -4.43
C MET A 313 8.64 -11.65 -4.88
N ASP A 314 8.75 -12.37 -5.99
CA ASP A 314 7.62 -13.01 -6.68
C ASP A 314 7.26 -14.42 -6.18
N LYS A 315 7.91 -14.97 -5.14
CA LYS A 315 7.65 -16.36 -4.72
C LYS A 315 6.77 -16.56 -3.50
N GLU A 316 6.54 -15.53 -2.67
CA GLU A 316 5.91 -15.76 -1.37
C GLU A 316 4.43 -15.39 -1.29
N GLU A 317 3.94 -14.48 -2.16
CA GLU A 317 2.53 -14.06 -2.18
C GLU A 317 1.58 -15.09 -2.84
N ASN A 318 2.11 -16.12 -3.51
CA ASN A 318 1.33 -17.13 -4.24
C ASN A 318 1.03 -18.42 -3.45
N ARG A 319 1.29 -18.46 -2.14
CA ARG A 319 0.82 -19.56 -1.28
C ARG A 319 -0.59 -19.26 -0.77
N ARG A 320 -1.58 -19.91 -1.39
CA ARG A 320 -2.91 -20.12 -0.78
C ARG A 320 -2.73 -20.73 0.63
N PRO A 321 -3.58 -20.41 1.62
CA PRO A 321 -3.55 -21.12 2.89
C PRO A 321 -4.05 -22.56 2.65
N SER A 322 -3.12 -23.51 2.55
CA SER A 322 -3.48 -24.91 2.65
C SER A 322 -3.86 -25.19 4.11
N ASN A 323 -5.14 -25.42 4.36
CA ASN A 323 -5.63 -26.04 5.59
C ASN A 323 -4.77 -27.28 5.92
N SER A 324 -3.92 -27.18 6.94
CA SER A 324 -3.31 -28.37 7.54
C SER A 324 -4.28 -28.93 8.57
N SER A 325 -5.23 -29.72 8.07
CA SER A 325 -5.88 -30.79 8.84
C SER A 325 -4.82 -31.84 9.19
N SER A 326 -4.22 -31.73 10.38
CA SER A 326 -3.39 -32.80 10.93
C SER A 326 -4.30 -33.94 11.42
N HIS A 327 -4.49 -34.92 10.54
CA HIS A 327 -4.93 -36.26 10.92
C HIS A 327 -3.91 -36.88 11.89
N HIS A 328 -4.17 -36.79 13.19
CA HIS A 328 -3.64 -37.75 14.15
C HIS A 328 -4.53 -39.00 14.15
N ARG A 329 -4.00 -40.11 13.62
CA ARG A 329 -4.57 -41.44 13.81
C ARG A 329 -4.25 -41.95 15.22
N ARG A 330 -5.27 -42.59 15.79
CA ARG A 330 -5.43 -43.20 17.10
C ARG A 330 -4.52 -44.42 17.34
N ASP A 331 -4.17 -44.60 18.61
CA ASP A 331 -4.32 -45.84 19.39
C ASP A 331 -4.51 -45.41 20.86
N SER A 332 -5.73 -45.43 21.42
CA SER A 332 -6.46 -46.54 22.07
C SER A 332 -6.06 -46.79 23.54
N ILE A 333 -6.88 -46.30 24.49
CA ILE A 333 -7.38 -47.00 25.70
C ILE A 333 -8.25 -46.08 26.58
N SER A 334 -9.44 -46.62 26.94
CA SER A 334 -10.39 -46.35 28.05
C SER A 334 -10.51 -44.95 28.68
N SER A 335 -11.65 -44.38 29.05
CA SER A 335 -12.92 -44.97 29.52
C SER A 335 -13.96 -43.84 29.70
N GLU A 336 -15.22 -44.26 29.63
CA GLU A 336 -16.37 -43.75 30.40
C GLU A 336 -17.21 -42.57 29.88
N ASN A 337 -18.50 -42.93 29.81
CA ASN A 337 -19.67 -42.17 29.40
C ASN A 337 -20.14 -41.23 30.51
N TYR A 338 -20.77 -40.10 30.16
CA TYR A 338 -22.08 -39.73 30.70
C TYR A 338 -22.80 -38.68 29.81
N TRP A 339 -23.94 -39.10 29.23
CA TRP A 339 -25.25 -38.41 29.05
C TRP A 339 -25.35 -36.94 29.53
N ARG A 340 -26.04 -35.94 28.95
CA ARG A 340 -27.22 -35.73 28.06
C ARG A 340 -27.18 -34.22 27.67
N ARG A 341 -27.42 -33.78 26.43
CA ARG A 341 -28.70 -33.44 25.75
C ARG A 341 -29.60 -32.39 26.44
N ASP A 342 -29.60 -31.21 25.83
CA ASP A 342 -30.68 -30.29 25.42
C ASP A 342 -31.77 -29.74 26.37
N GLN A 343 -31.98 -28.43 26.14
CA GLN A 343 -33.24 -27.70 25.88
C GLN A 343 -34.02 -27.00 27.00
N GLU A 344 -34.29 -25.74 26.67
CA GLU A 344 -35.51 -24.94 26.88
C GLU A 344 -35.95 -24.59 28.30
N SER A 345 -36.09 -23.29 28.58
CA SER A 345 -37.38 -22.60 28.36
C SER A 345 -37.38 -21.18 28.93
N GLU A 346 -38.07 -20.31 28.20
CA GLU A 346 -38.47 -18.96 28.56
C GLU A 346 -39.13 -18.86 29.94
N LYS A 347 -39.01 -17.68 30.59
CA LYS A 347 -40.19 -16.90 31.00
C LYS A 347 -39.82 -15.50 31.54
N HIS A 348 -40.45 -14.51 30.90
CA HIS A 348 -40.85 -13.22 31.43
C HIS A 348 -41.25 -13.25 32.92
N ARG A 349 -40.83 -12.22 33.68
CA ARG A 349 -41.76 -11.38 34.44
C ARG A 349 -41.13 -10.07 34.90
N GLU A 350 -41.83 -8.99 34.57
CA GLU A 350 -41.62 -7.63 35.03
C GLU A 350 -41.96 -7.44 36.52
N SER A 351 -41.41 -6.35 37.07
CA SER A 351 -42.08 -5.36 37.93
C SER A 351 -41.72 -5.30 39.43
N SER A 352 -41.65 -4.03 39.86
CA SER A 352 -41.49 -3.45 41.21
C SER A 352 -40.08 -3.53 41.80
N GLY A 353 -39.46 -2.48 42.32
CA GLY A 353 -39.94 -1.15 42.69
C GLY A 353 -39.55 -0.87 44.14
N ARG A 354 -38.48 -0.08 44.34
CA ARG A 354 -38.07 0.68 45.55
C ARG A 354 -37.97 -0.08 46.89
N GLU A 355 -36.80 -0.04 47.53
CA GLU A 355 -36.57 0.87 48.66
C GLU A 355 -35.09 0.93 49.09
N VAL A 356 -34.65 2.14 49.42
CA VAL A 356 -33.37 2.47 50.03
C VAL A 356 -33.46 2.24 51.53
N LYS A 357 -32.45 1.62 52.15
CA LYS A 357 -32.11 1.87 53.55
C LYS A 357 -30.61 1.71 53.79
N MET A 358 -29.94 2.85 53.99
CA MET A 358 -28.66 2.91 54.67
C MET A 358 -28.85 2.71 56.17
N ARG A 359 -28.00 1.88 56.81
CA ARG A 359 -27.17 2.30 57.97
C ARG A 359 -26.26 1.16 58.47
N ARG A 360 -24.96 1.51 58.50
CA ARG A 360 -23.88 1.19 59.46
C ARG A 360 -24.06 -0.02 60.40
N HIS A 361 -23.07 -0.91 60.36
CA HIS A 361 -22.02 -0.96 61.39
C HIS A 361 -20.67 -1.28 60.76
#